data_AF-A0AAF0P4S1-F1
#
_entry.id   AF-A0AAF0P4S1-F1
#
_cell.length_a   1.000
_cell.length_b   1.000
_cell.length_c   1.000
_cell.angle_alpha   90.00
_cell.angle_beta   90.00
_cell.angle_gamma   90.00
#
_symmetry.space_group_name_H-M   'P 1'
#
loop_
_entity.id
_entity.type
_entity.pdbx_description
1 polymer ?
#
loop_
_entity_poly.entity_id
_entity_poly.type
_entity_poly.pdbx_seq_one_letter_code
_entity_poly.pdbx_strand_id
1 'polypeptide(L)'
;MSRWVRRIWRRCASCTRWRIRGTGSIRGCWRRVSTWGCGRGRLVAVAGVHVFSPRWRVAAVGNVTTHPGARGRGLAAGAVAALCARLAGSVDHITLNVRSDNAAAVRLYGRLGFTRVAGFTECALTRRVSSVAAAG
;
A
#
# COMPACT_ATOMS: atom_id res chain seq x y z
N MET A 1 11.30 -0.34 -14.16
CA MET A 1 11.16 0.08 -12.75
C MET A 1 12.42 0.79 -12.29
N SER A 2 12.33 2.05 -11.87
CA SER A 2 13.48 2.87 -11.44
C SER A 2 14.12 2.32 -10.15
N ARG A 3 15.45 2.41 -10.03
CA ARG A 3 16.23 1.94 -8.84
C ARG A 3 15.68 2.50 -7.51
N TRP A 4 15.02 3.65 -7.57
CA TRP A 4 14.37 4.32 -6.44
C TRP A 4 13.18 3.53 -5.85
N VAL A 5 12.30 2.97 -6.68
CA VAL A 5 11.14 2.17 -6.24
C VAL A 5 11.58 0.90 -5.50
N ARG A 6 12.69 0.29 -5.93
CA ARG A 6 13.28 -0.89 -5.29
C ARG A 6 13.88 -0.62 -3.91
N ARG A 7 14.33 0.61 -3.62
CA ARG A 7 15.03 0.96 -2.36
C ARG A 7 14.09 1.24 -1.20
N ILE A 8 12.88 1.74 -1.48
CA ILE A 8 11.83 2.04 -0.48
C ILE A 8 11.21 0.75 0.11
N TRP A 9 11.29 -0.36 -0.64
CA TRP A 9 10.62 -1.63 -0.36
C TRP A 9 11.10 -2.37 0.90
N ARG A 10 12.24 -2.00 1.49
CA ARG A 10 12.88 -2.73 2.61
C ARG A 10 12.48 -2.30 4.04
N ARG A 11 11.53 -1.36 4.22
CA ARG A 11 11.48 -0.56 5.46
C ARG A 11 10.12 -0.29 6.13
N CYS A 12 9.11 -1.14 5.98
CA CYS A 12 7.80 -0.92 6.65
C CYS A 12 7.48 -1.98 7.70
N ALA A 13 7.48 -1.58 8.98
CA ALA A 13 6.89 -2.30 10.10
C ALA A 13 5.98 -1.32 10.86
N SER A 14 4.81 -1.79 11.31
CA SER A 14 3.69 -1.10 12.01
C SER A 14 2.63 -0.34 11.16
N CYS A 15 1.50 -1.00 10.82
CA CYS A 15 0.38 -0.47 9.99
C CYS A 15 -1.03 -0.65 10.62
N THR A 16 -1.97 0.24 10.31
CA THR A 16 -3.42 0.22 10.64
C THR A 16 -4.25 -0.13 9.39
N ARG A 17 -5.34 -0.91 9.51
CA ARG A 17 -6.16 -1.43 8.39
C ARG A 17 -7.41 -0.57 8.15
N TRP A 18 -7.60 -0.18 6.88
CA TRP A 18 -8.70 0.65 6.40
C TRP A 18 -9.52 -0.12 5.36
N ARG A 19 -10.85 -0.03 5.44
CA ARG A 19 -11.78 -0.76 4.56
C ARG A 19 -12.91 0.16 4.10
N ILE A 20 -13.49 -0.21 2.97
CA ILE A 20 -14.89 -0.02 2.62
C ILE A 20 -15.53 -1.42 2.54
N ARG A 21 -16.53 -1.69 3.40
CA ARG A 21 -17.70 -2.50 3.01
C ARG A 21 -17.78 -4.05 2.98
N GLY A 22 -16.81 -4.92 3.30
CA GLY A 22 -17.14 -6.37 3.41
C GLY A 22 -16.00 -7.39 3.37
N THR A 23 -16.29 -8.65 3.74
CA THR A 23 -15.39 -9.67 4.32
C THR A 23 -14.97 -10.78 3.34
N GLY A 24 -13.67 -11.12 3.27
CA GLY A 24 -13.17 -12.35 2.62
C GLY A 24 -11.68 -12.31 2.22
N SER A 25 -10.97 -13.45 2.32
CA SER A 25 -9.50 -13.63 2.33
C SER A 25 -8.82 -13.86 0.95
N ILE A 26 -7.49 -13.81 0.90
CA ILE A 26 -6.69 -13.31 -0.24
C ILE A 26 -5.39 -14.10 -0.54
N ARG A 27 -5.14 -14.48 -1.81
CA ARG A 27 -3.81 -14.91 -2.32
C ARG A 27 -3.57 -14.42 -3.76
N GLY A 28 -2.40 -13.79 -3.98
CA GLY A 28 -1.67 -13.66 -5.25
C GLY A 28 -2.25 -12.74 -6.35
N CYS A 29 -1.89 -11.45 -6.40
CA CYS A 29 -2.25 -10.63 -7.57
C CYS A 29 -1.44 -9.33 -7.77
N TRP A 30 -0.54 -9.34 -8.76
CA TRP A 30 0.41 -8.25 -9.03
C TRP A 30 0.11 -7.45 -10.32
N ARG A 31 -1.07 -7.62 -10.94
CA ARG A 31 -1.32 -7.15 -12.33
C ARG A 31 -1.91 -5.73 -12.45
N ARG A 32 -2.14 -4.99 -11.35
CA ARG A 32 -2.78 -3.65 -11.37
C ARG A 32 -1.95 -2.60 -10.63
N VAL A 33 -1.38 -1.65 -11.39
CA VAL A 33 -0.60 -0.51 -10.90
C VAL A 33 -1.04 0.75 -11.65
N SER A 34 -1.25 1.85 -10.94
CA SER A 34 -1.49 3.18 -11.51
C SER A 34 -0.27 4.06 -11.31
N THR A 35 0.16 4.76 -12.36
CA THR A 35 1.35 5.62 -12.37
C THR A 35 1.00 7.05 -12.72
N TRP A 36 1.67 8.00 -12.06
CA TRP A 36 1.50 9.43 -12.30
C TRP A 36 2.84 10.10 -12.59
N GLY A 37 2.85 10.88 -13.67
CA GLY A 37 3.97 11.67 -14.13
C GLY A 37 3.74 13.17 -13.90
N CYS A 38 4.81 13.92 -13.67
CA CYS A 38 4.77 15.39 -13.64
C CYS A 38 5.86 15.91 -14.56
N GLY A 39 5.49 16.21 -15.81
CA GLY A 39 6.37 16.76 -16.85
C GLY A 39 7.46 15.80 -17.36
N ARG A 40 7.64 15.71 -18.69
CA ARG A 40 8.71 14.97 -19.39
C ARG A 40 8.78 13.45 -19.14
N GLY A 41 7.64 12.78 -18.97
CA GLY A 41 7.60 11.30 -18.87
C GLY A 41 8.21 10.70 -17.59
N ARG A 42 8.53 11.52 -16.58
CA ARG A 42 9.13 11.02 -15.33
C ARG A 42 8.06 10.50 -14.36
N LEU A 43 8.19 9.25 -13.95
CA LEU A 43 7.37 8.65 -12.88
C LEU A 43 7.66 9.33 -11.54
N VAL A 44 6.67 10.04 -10.98
CA VAL A 44 6.79 10.79 -9.73
C VAL A 44 5.84 10.32 -8.64
N ALA A 45 4.79 9.60 -8.99
CA ALA A 45 3.95 8.90 -8.01
C ALA A 45 3.42 7.59 -8.58
N VAL A 46 3.16 6.63 -7.69
CA VAL A 46 2.65 5.31 -8.03
C VAL A 46 1.74 4.81 -6.92
N ALA A 47 0.72 4.05 -7.29
CA ALA A 47 -0.11 3.25 -6.40
C ALA A 47 -0.30 1.87 -7.02
N GLY A 48 -0.27 0.82 -6.22
CA GLY A 48 -0.40 -0.55 -6.71
C GLY A 48 -1.38 -1.36 -5.89
N VAL A 49 -1.63 -2.57 -6.35
CA VAL A 49 -2.42 -3.58 -5.65
C VAL A 49 -1.48 -4.68 -5.22
N HIS A 50 -1.41 -4.96 -3.91
CA HIS A 50 -0.64 -6.11 -3.41
C HIS A 50 -1.50 -7.38 -3.31
N VAL A 51 -2.82 -7.23 -3.40
CA VAL A 51 -3.80 -8.27 -3.22
C VAL A 51 -4.99 -7.97 -4.10
N PHE A 52 -5.39 -8.92 -4.93
CA PHE A 52 -6.65 -8.84 -5.68
C PHE A 52 -7.25 -10.22 -5.79
N SER A 53 -8.53 -10.31 -5.45
CA SER A 53 -9.31 -11.53 -5.54
C SER A 53 -10.60 -11.21 -6.29
N PRO A 54 -10.73 -11.64 -7.57
CA PRO A 54 -12.00 -11.59 -8.28
C PRO A 54 -13.08 -12.42 -7.59
N ARG A 55 -12.70 -13.61 -7.09
CA ARG A 55 -13.61 -14.55 -6.44
C ARG A 55 -14.29 -13.92 -5.22
N TRP A 56 -13.51 -13.22 -4.40
CA TRP A 56 -14.02 -12.54 -3.21
C TRP A 56 -14.36 -11.07 -3.46
N ARG A 57 -14.24 -10.60 -4.71
CA ARG A 57 -14.48 -9.21 -5.12
C ARG A 57 -13.79 -8.21 -4.19
N VAL A 58 -12.53 -8.47 -3.81
CA VAL A 58 -11.74 -7.65 -2.90
C VAL A 58 -10.38 -7.31 -3.52
N ALA A 59 -9.94 -6.07 -3.32
CA ALA A 59 -8.58 -5.63 -3.58
C ALA A 59 -7.98 -4.94 -2.36
N ALA A 60 -6.67 -5.08 -2.16
CA ALA A 60 -5.94 -4.26 -1.20
C ALA A 60 -4.85 -3.43 -1.91
N VAL A 61 -4.99 -2.12 -1.79
CA VAL A 61 -4.06 -1.12 -2.31
C VAL A 61 -2.84 -1.08 -1.40
N GLY A 62 -1.67 -1.04 -2.03
CA GLY A 62 -0.38 -0.96 -1.38
C GLY A 62 0.62 -0.23 -2.27
N ASN A 63 1.86 -0.15 -1.80
CA ASN A 63 2.98 0.43 -2.56
C ASN A 63 2.71 1.85 -3.06
N VAL A 64 1.92 2.64 -2.31
CA VAL A 64 1.63 4.04 -2.64
C VAL A 64 2.84 4.88 -2.28
N THR A 65 3.48 5.47 -3.28
CA THR A 65 4.70 6.26 -3.07
C THR A 65 4.71 7.48 -3.99
N THR A 66 5.10 8.63 -3.45
CA THR A 66 5.38 9.85 -4.22
C THR A 66 6.81 10.29 -3.98
N HIS A 67 7.48 10.69 -5.07
CA HIS A 67 8.83 11.24 -5.06
C HIS A 67 8.92 12.42 -4.09
N PRO A 68 9.95 12.53 -3.23
CA PRO A 68 10.02 13.54 -2.18
C PRO A 68 9.83 14.97 -2.70
N GLY A 69 10.55 15.32 -3.78
CA GLY A 69 10.43 16.63 -4.44
C GLY A 69 9.12 16.89 -5.19
N ALA A 70 8.17 15.95 -5.17
CA ALA A 70 6.85 16.09 -5.78
C ALA A 70 5.71 15.88 -4.78
N ARG A 71 6.00 15.77 -3.48
CA ARG A 71 4.98 15.67 -2.41
C ARG A 71 4.22 16.99 -2.26
N GLY A 72 3.08 16.95 -1.59
CA GLY A 72 2.22 18.14 -1.36
C GLY A 72 1.37 18.57 -2.57
N ARG A 73 1.53 17.91 -3.73
CA ARG A 73 0.84 18.26 -4.99
C ARG A 73 -0.37 17.39 -5.32
N GLY A 74 -0.90 16.63 -4.36
CA GLY A 74 -2.03 15.72 -4.59
C GLY A 74 -1.75 14.47 -5.46
N LEU A 75 -0.51 14.26 -5.93
CA LEU A 75 -0.17 13.16 -6.85
C LEU A 75 -0.46 11.76 -6.29
N ALA A 76 -0.23 11.53 -4.99
CA ALA A 76 -0.60 10.27 -4.34
C ALA A 76 -2.12 10.05 -4.35
N ALA A 77 -2.90 11.12 -4.14
CA ALA A 77 -4.35 11.04 -4.12
C ALA A 77 -4.88 10.71 -5.53
N GLY A 78 -4.36 11.36 -6.56
CA GLY A 78 -4.64 11.01 -7.96
C GLY A 78 -4.28 9.56 -8.29
N ALA A 79 -3.11 9.09 -7.86
CA ALA A 79 -2.66 7.70 -8.03
C ALA A 79 -3.63 6.69 -7.44
N VAL A 80 -4.06 6.91 -6.21
CA VAL A 80 -4.98 6.02 -5.51
C VAL A 80 -6.38 6.12 -6.11
N ALA A 81 -6.87 7.32 -6.41
CA ALA A 81 -8.19 7.53 -7.01
C ALA A 81 -8.32 6.83 -8.38
N ALA A 82 -7.33 7.02 -9.26
CA ALA A 82 -7.31 6.35 -10.56
C ALA A 82 -7.23 4.82 -10.42
N LEU A 83 -6.48 4.32 -9.44
CA LEU A 83 -6.45 2.89 -9.15
C LEU A 83 -7.81 2.38 -8.67
N CYS A 84 -8.47 3.12 -7.78
CA CYS A 84 -9.80 2.76 -7.28
C CYS A 84 -10.85 2.74 -8.40
N ALA A 85 -10.84 3.73 -9.30
CA ALA A 85 -11.72 3.76 -10.46
C ALA A 85 -11.54 2.52 -11.37
N ARG A 86 -10.30 2.07 -11.60
CA ARG A 86 -10.00 0.84 -12.35
C ARG A 86 -10.42 -0.44 -11.63
N LEU A 87 -10.57 -0.39 -10.31
CA LEU A 87 -10.97 -1.53 -9.48
C LEU A 87 -12.48 -1.59 -9.27
N ALA A 88 -13.18 -0.45 -9.30
CA ALA A 88 -14.60 -0.34 -8.98
C ALA A 88 -15.50 -1.29 -9.79
N GLY A 89 -15.18 -1.56 -11.07
CA GLY A 89 -15.94 -2.53 -11.88
C GLY A 89 -15.61 -4.00 -11.63
N SER A 90 -14.53 -4.29 -10.88
CA SER A 90 -14.03 -5.67 -10.67
C SER A 90 -14.18 -6.17 -9.24
N VAL A 91 -14.30 -5.28 -8.26
CA VAL A 91 -14.34 -5.61 -6.83
C VAL A 91 -15.34 -4.71 -6.11
N ASP A 92 -15.96 -5.25 -5.06
CA ASP A 92 -16.88 -4.50 -4.19
C ASP A 92 -16.11 -3.81 -3.06
N HIS A 93 -14.94 -4.34 -2.69
CA HIS A 93 -14.17 -3.85 -1.56
C HIS A 93 -12.74 -3.51 -1.94
N ILE A 94 -12.38 -2.27 -1.65
CA ILE A 94 -11.00 -1.79 -1.74
C ILE A 94 -10.53 -1.49 -0.33
N THR A 95 -9.42 -2.10 0.05
CA THR A 95 -8.83 -2.00 1.38
C THR A 95 -7.39 -1.52 1.29
N LEU A 96 -6.82 -1.04 2.38
CA LEU A 96 -5.40 -0.73 2.45
C LEU A 96 -4.93 -0.76 3.90
N ASN A 97 -3.61 -0.85 4.06
CA ASN A 97 -2.97 -0.72 5.36
C ASN A 97 -2.06 0.52 5.35
N VAL A 98 -2.07 1.30 6.42
CA VAL A 98 -1.24 2.49 6.59
C VAL A 98 -0.84 2.65 8.05
N ARG A 99 0.44 2.96 8.31
CA ARG A 99 0.94 3.25 9.66
C ARG A 99 0.08 4.28 10.38
N SER A 100 -0.28 4.00 11.64
CA SER A 100 -1.12 4.89 12.47
C SER A 100 -0.47 6.25 12.67
N ASP A 101 0.85 6.29 12.75
CA ASP A 101 1.67 7.50 12.91
C ASP A 101 1.87 8.26 11.58
N ASN A 102 1.47 7.69 10.43
CA ASN A 102 1.55 8.36 9.14
C ASN A 102 0.33 9.25 8.91
N ALA A 103 0.26 10.35 9.67
CA ALA A 103 -0.87 11.28 9.64
C ALA A 103 -1.16 11.84 8.24
N ALA A 104 -0.12 12.03 7.40
CA ALA A 104 -0.29 12.51 6.02
C ALA A 104 -1.05 11.49 5.15
N ALA A 105 -0.68 10.22 5.22
CA ALA A 105 -1.35 9.16 4.47
C ALA A 105 -2.77 8.89 5.03
N VAL A 106 -2.93 8.91 6.36
CA VAL A 106 -4.24 8.80 7.01
C VAL A 106 -5.21 9.88 6.51
N ARG A 107 -4.79 11.15 6.49
CA ARG A 107 -5.60 12.26 5.96
C ARG A 107 -5.91 12.09 4.47
N LEU A 108 -4.93 11.64 3.69
CA LEU A 108 -5.11 11.39 2.26
C LEU A 108 -6.19 10.34 2.02
N TYR A 109 -6.13 9.19 2.71
CA TYR A 109 -7.10 8.12 2.52
C TYR A 109 -8.49 8.51 3.04
N GLY A 110 -8.58 9.24 4.16
CA GLY A 110 -9.83 9.80 4.64
C GLY A 110 -10.50 10.73 3.61
N ARG A 111 -9.74 11.61 2.96
CA ARG A 111 -10.24 12.49 1.89
C ARG A 111 -10.72 11.73 0.64
N LEU A 112 -10.18 10.53 0.40
CA LEU A 112 -10.60 9.64 -0.68
C LEU A 112 -11.80 8.74 -0.30
N GLY A 113 -12.35 8.90 0.92
CA GLY A 113 -13.51 8.15 1.40
C GLY A 113 -13.19 6.83 2.10
N PHE A 114 -11.92 6.50 2.33
CA PHE A 114 -11.58 5.30 3.11
C PHE A 114 -11.93 5.49 4.59
N THR A 115 -12.47 4.43 5.21
CA THR A 115 -12.81 4.42 6.63
C THR A 115 -11.91 3.48 7.42
N ARG A 116 -11.66 3.80 8.69
CA ARG A 116 -10.90 2.94 9.61
C ARG A 116 -11.75 1.73 9.97
N VAL A 117 -11.14 0.55 9.93
CA VAL A 117 -11.86 -0.69 10.27
C VAL A 117 -11.18 -1.49 11.37
N ALA A 118 -9.85 -1.54 11.42
CA ALA A 118 -9.17 -2.19 12.53
C ALA A 118 -7.75 -1.65 12.74
N GLY A 119 -7.33 -1.57 13.99
CA GLY A 119 -5.91 -1.54 14.34
C GLY A 119 -5.31 -2.95 14.19
N PHE A 120 -4.07 -3.04 13.74
CA PHE A 120 -3.31 -4.29 13.79
C PHE A 120 -1.84 -3.98 14.03
N THR A 121 -1.10 -4.99 14.46
CA THR A 121 0.35 -4.89 14.65
C THR A 121 1.01 -5.79 13.61
N GLU A 122 1.93 -5.21 12.84
CA GLU A 122 2.74 -5.94 11.88
C GLU A 122 4.16 -6.05 12.41
N CYS A 123 4.58 -7.29 12.69
CA CYS A 123 5.90 -7.59 13.24
C CYS A 123 6.66 -8.48 12.25
N ALA A 124 7.94 -8.19 12.05
CA ALA A 124 8.85 -9.11 11.39
C ALA A 124 9.44 -10.05 12.46
N LEU A 125 9.26 -11.36 12.26
CA LEU A 125 9.90 -12.36 13.10
C LEU A 125 11.29 -12.64 12.55
N THR A 126 12.31 -12.56 13.40
CA THR A 126 13.67 -12.99 13.09
C THR A 126 13.97 -14.26 13.86
N ARG A 127 14.65 -15.22 13.21
CA ARG A 127 15.11 -16.42 13.90
C ARG A 127 16.08 -16.00 15.00
N ARG A 128 15.83 -16.43 16.23
CA ARG A 128 16.81 -16.31 17.31
C ARG A 128 18.00 -17.20 16.95
N VAL A 129 19.17 -16.61 16.74
CA VAL A 129 20.41 -17.37 16.62
C VAL A 129 20.93 -17.57 18.04
N SER A 130 20.69 -18.73 18.62
CA SER A 130 21.36 -19.14 19.85
C SER A 130 22.83 -19.31 19.51
N SER A 131 23.72 -18.47 20.05
CA SER A 131 25.14 -18.81 20.05
C SER A 131 25.30 -19.98 21.03
N VAL A 132 25.40 -21.20 20.53
CA VAL A 132 26.13 -22.22 21.28
C VAL A 132 27.58 -21.76 21.21
N ALA A 133 28.08 -21.24 22.33
CA ALA A 133 29.51 -21.07 22.50
C ALA A 133 30.13 -22.47 22.32
N ALA A 134 30.96 -22.64 21.30
CA ALA A 134 31.86 -23.78 21.23
C ALA A 134 32.79 -23.65 22.44
N ALA A 135 32.48 -24.40 23.50
CA ALA A 135 33.38 -24.62 24.61
C ALA A 135 34.12 -25.93 24.33
N GLY A 136 35.45 -25.88 24.36
CA GLY A 136 36.35 -27.03 24.38
C GLY A 136 36.92 -27.38 23.02
#